data_AF-A0A7C1SRD3-F1
#
_entry.id   AF-A0A7C1SRD3-F1
#
_cell.length_a   1.000
_cell.length_b   1.000
_cell.length_c   1.000
_cell.angle_alpha   90.00
_cell.angle_beta   90.00
_cell.angle_gamma   90.00
#
_symmetry.space_group_name_H-M   'P 1'
#
loop_
_entity.id
_entity.type
_entity.pdbx_description
1 polymer ?
#
loop_
_entity_poly.entity_id
_entity_poly.type
_entity_poly.pdbx_seq_one_letter_code
_entity_poly.pdbx_strand_id
1 'polypeptide(L)'
;MNEAKRLTVLEIETKKFRRRLRGYDPVAVDAFLQEVAAHYEEVLTENRQLREELIGLREEVQRYRTLEHTLKEALVLAQKSADETRANAHREAELILREARLQAEQIHQEAEARRQQLLQEIEALEQRKRSALLELRSLLLAHLQALEPLELDRLHAAAESAVLPAMPEAE
;
A
#
# COMPACT_ATOMS: atom_id res chain seq x y z
N MET A 1 43.02 49.52 -14.75
CA MET A 1 42.07 50.57 -14.35
C MET A 1 42.82 51.51 -13.43
N ASN A 2 43.05 52.75 -13.87
CA ASN A 2 43.63 53.78 -12.99
C ASN A 2 42.59 54.09 -11.91
N GLU A 3 42.77 53.56 -10.70
CA GLU A 3 42.11 54.13 -9.54
C GLU A 3 42.60 55.58 -9.42
N ALA A 4 41.73 56.53 -9.75
CA ALA A 4 41.96 57.91 -9.41
C ALA A 4 42.16 57.95 -7.89
N LYS A 5 43.40 58.20 -7.45
CA LYS A 5 43.75 58.30 -6.03
C LYS A 5 42.82 59.33 -5.40
N ARG A 6 41.83 58.85 -4.65
CA ARG A 6 40.89 59.70 -3.92
C ARG A 6 41.67 60.37 -2.81
N LEU A 7 41.52 61.70 -2.69
CA LEU A 7 42.13 62.45 -1.61
C LEU A 7 41.64 61.88 -0.28
N THR A 8 42.51 61.83 0.73
CA THR A 8 42.09 61.56 2.11
C THR A 8 41.60 62.85 2.77
N VAL A 9 40.79 62.73 3.83
CA VAL A 9 40.35 63.88 4.65
C VAL A 9 41.57 64.71 5.07
N LEU A 10 42.62 64.04 5.55
CA LEU A 10 43.89 64.65 5.92
C LEU A 10 44.61 65.36 4.75
N GLU A 11 44.57 64.78 3.55
CA GLU A 11 45.15 65.41 2.34
C GLU A 11 44.39 66.67 1.90
N ILE A 12 43.08 66.77 2.22
CA ILE A 12 42.26 67.97 1.97
C ILE A 12 42.59 69.05 3.01
N GLU A 13 42.62 68.71 4.30
CA GLU A 13 42.91 69.65 5.40
C GLU A 13 44.32 70.23 5.34
N THR A 14 45.31 69.42 4.95
CA THR A 14 46.73 69.84 4.93
C THR A 14 47.15 70.46 3.61
N LYS A 15 46.22 70.67 2.67
CA LYS A 15 46.51 71.15 1.32
C LYS A 15 46.97 72.60 1.34
N LYS A 16 48.24 72.83 0.97
CA LYS A 16 48.79 74.18 0.81
C LYS A 16 48.72 74.66 -0.63
N PHE A 17 48.19 75.86 -0.85
CA PHE A 17 48.15 76.53 -2.16
C PHE A 17 49.24 77.59 -2.31
N ARG A 18 49.74 77.78 -3.54
CA ARG A 18 50.70 78.85 -3.86
C ARG A 18 49.99 80.21 -3.88
N ARG A 19 50.55 81.21 -3.21
CA ARG A 19 50.02 82.59 -3.18
C ARG A 19 50.42 83.35 -4.46
N ARG A 20 49.50 84.17 -5.00
CA ARG A 20 49.73 85.06 -6.15
C ARG A 20 49.05 86.42 -5.88
N LEU A 21 49.56 87.49 -6.50
CA LEU A 21 49.16 88.90 -6.24
C LEU A 21 47.65 89.20 -6.43
N ARG A 22 46.94 88.38 -7.21
CA ARG A 22 45.48 88.37 -7.36
C ARG A 22 44.97 86.94 -7.21
N GLY A 23 44.51 86.57 -6.01
CA GLY A 23 44.02 85.22 -5.70
C GLY A 23 42.93 85.25 -4.62
N TYR A 24 42.36 84.09 -4.33
CA TYR A 24 41.37 83.93 -3.26
C TYR A 24 41.95 84.22 -1.89
N ASP A 25 41.10 84.68 -0.96
CA ASP A 25 41.46 84.92 0.44
C ASP A 25 41.87 83.60 1.11
N PRO A 26 43.11 83.45 1.59
CA PRO A 26 43.57 82.22 2.24
C PRO A 26 42.70 81.78 3.41
N VAL A 27 42.17 82.71 4.22
CA VAL A 27 41.37 82.36 5.40
C VAL A 27 40.02 81.74 4.99
N ALA A 28 39.36 82.33 4.01
CA ALA A 28 38.11 81.81 3.47
C ALA A 28 38.30 80.44 2.77
N VAL A 29 39.43 80.26 2.07
CA VAL A 29 39.77 78.99 1.42
C VAL A 29 40.03 77.90 2.47
N ASP A 30 40.79 78.20 3.52
CA ASP A 30 41.09 77.24 4.59
C ASP A 30 39.81 76.81 5.34
N ALA A 31 38.90 77.76 5.63
CA ALA A 31 37.60 77.45 6.23
C ALA A 31 36.73 76.56 5.33
N PHE A 32 36.69 76.84 4.02
CA PHE A 32 35.97 76.00 3.07
C PHE A 32 36.60 74.60 2.94
N LEU A 33 37.93 74.47 2.99
CA LEU A 33 38.60 73.16 2.98
C LEU A 33 38.24 72.33 4.22
N GLN A 34 38.07 72.95 5.39
CA GLN A 34 37.62 72.25 6.60
C GLN A 34 36.18 71.74 6.46
N GLU A 35 35.27 72.56 5.93
CA GLU A 35 33.89 72.15 5.67
C GLU A 35 33.81 71.00 4.64
N VAL A 36 34.58 71.11 3.55
CA VAL A 36 34.68 70.05 2.54
C VAL A 36 35.28 68.78 3.14
N ALA A 37 36.31 68.88 3.98
CA ALA A 37 36.91 67.73 4.64
C ALA A 37 35.90 67.01 5.55
N ALA A 38 35.11 67.76 6.33
CA ALA A 38 34.08 67.21 7.21
C ALA A 38 32.98 66.46 6.42
N HIS A 39 32.39 67.10 5.39
CA HIS A 39 31.39 66.44 4.55
C HIS A 39 31.95 65.24 3.79
N TYR A 40 33.22 65.31 3.39
CA TYR A 40 33.87 64.19 2.72
C TYR A 40 34.07 63.00 3.68
N GLU A 41 34.37 63.25 4.96
CA GLU A 41 34.42 62.20 5.99
C GLU A 41 33.05 61.56 6.23
N GLU A 42 31.98 62.35 6.30
CA GLU A 42 30.60 61.87 6.43
C GLU A 42 30.25 60.91 5.27
N VAL A 43 30.49 61.34 4.03
CA VAL A 43 30.22 60.53 2.82
C VAL A 43 31.07 59.25 2.80
N LEU A 44 32.33 59.32 3.23
CA LEU A 44 33.19 58.12 3.31
C LEU A 44 32.69 57.12 4.35
N THR A 45 32.19 57.62 5.48
CA THR A 45 31.64 56.80 6.56
C THR A 45 30.34 56.14 6.13
N GLU A 46 29.41 56.90 5.55
CA GLU A 46 28.17 56.38 4.99
C GLU A 46 28.46 55.35 3.88
N ASN A 47 29.40 55.64 2.98
CA ASN A 47 29.77 54.71 1.92
C ASN A 47 30.34 53.38 2.46
N ARG A 48 31.06 53.42 3.60
CA ARG A 48 31.54 52.21 4.27
C ARG A 48 30.38 51.41 4.85
N GLN A 49 29.47 52.06 5.58
CA GLN A 49 28.29 51.43 6.18
C GLN A 49 27.40 50.77 5.11
N LEU A 50 27.10 51.50 4.03
CA LEU A 50 26.30 50.98 2.92
C LEU A 50 26.98 49.80 2.22
N ARG A 51 28.31 49.79 2.11
CA ARG A 51 29.05 48.64 1.54
C ARG A 51 28.96 47.42 2.44
N GLU A 52 29.10 47.60 3.76
CA GLU A 52 28.98 46.52 4.74
C GLU A 52 27.57 45.93 4.73
N GLU A 53 26.54 46.77 4.73
CA GLU A 53 25.14 46.35 4.62
C GLU A 53 24.88 45.60 3.31
N LEU A 54 25.38 46.11 2.19
CA LEU A 54 25.24 45.49 0.88
C LEU A 54 25.91 44.10 0.82
N ILE A 55 27.06 43.93 1.47
CA ILE A 55 27.70 42.61 1.60
C ILE A 55 26.80 41.68 2.40
N GLY A 56 26.29 42.11 3.56
CA GLY A 56 25.40 41.30 4.40
C GLY A 56 24.12 40.87 3.67
N LEU A 57 23.46 41.81 2.97
CA LEU A 57 22.27 41.53 2.18
C LEU A 57 22.57 40.56 1.03
N ARG A 58 23.73 40.67 0.38
CA ARG A 58 24.13 39.71 -0.68
C ARG A 58 24.33 38.31 -0.13
N GLU A 59 24.97 38.17 1.02
CA GLU A 59 25.13 36.88 1.67
C GLU A 59 23.79 36.27 2.05
N GLU A 60 22.86 37.07 2.58
CA GLU A 60 21.53 36.61 2.93
C GLU A 60 20.73 36.16 1.70
N VAL A 61 20.78 36.90 0.61
CA VAL A 61 20.17 36.50 -0.67
C VAL A 61 20.75 35.16 -1.16
N GLN A 62 22.07 34.95 -1.03
CA GLN A 62 22.67 33.66 -1.40
C GLN A 62 22.19 32.53 -0.49
N ARG A 63 22.08 32.75 0.82
CA ARG A 63 21.51 31.77 1.75
C ARG A 63 20.08 31.39 1.37
N TYR A 64 19.22 32.38 1.07
CA TYR A 64 17.85 32.11 0.66
C TYR A 64 17.77 31.36 -0.66
N ARG A 65 18.63 31.67 -1.64
CA ARG A 65 18.68 30.93 -2.92
C ARG A 65 19.06 29.47 -2.72
N THR A 66 20.05 29.20 -1.87
CA THR A 66 20.43 27.81 -1.53
C THR A 66 19.29 27.09 -0.83
N LEU A 67 18.64 27.74 0.14
CA LEU A 67 17.49 27.18 0.84
C LEU A 67 16.32 26.89 -0.10
N GLU A 68 15.99 27.82 -1.00
CA GLU A 68 14.95 27.64 -2.01
C GLU A 68 15.27 26.46 -2.94
N HIS A 69 16.53 26.31 -3.34
CA HIS A 69 16.98 25.19 -4.16
C HIS A 69 16.79 23.85 -3.42
N THR A 70 17.29 23.74 -2.19
CA THR A 70 17.14 22.53 -1.37
C THR A 70 15.67 22.20 -1.11
N LEU A 71 14.83 23.21 -0.87
CA LEU A 71 13.40 23.00 -0.67
C LEU A 71 12.72 22.46 -1.93
N LYS A 72 13.06 22.99 -3.12
CA LYS A 72 12.55 22.48 -4.40
C LYS A 72 12.98 21.02 -4.63
N GLU A 73 14.23 20.68 -4.34
CA GLU A 73 14.72 19.31 -4.45
C GLU A 73 13.99 18.37 -3.49
N ALA A 74 13.80 18.79 -2.25
CA ALA A 74 13.06 18.01 -1.25
C ALA A 74 11.59 17.79 -1.66
N LEU A 75 10.93 18.81 -2.24
CA LEU A 75 9.56 18.69 -2.75
C LEU A 75 9.48 17.70 -3.93
N VAL A 76 10.42 17.77 -4.87
CA VAL A 76 10.47 16.83 -6.00
C VAL A 76 10.71 15.41 -5.51
N LEU A 77 11.61 15.22 -4.54
CA LEU A 77 11.87 13.91 -3.93
C LEU A 77 10.64 13.37 -3.20
N ALA A 78 9.96 14.20 -2.41
CA ALA A 78 8.74 13.83 -1.72
C ALA A 78 7.63 13.41 -2.70
N GLN A 79 7.46 14.15 -3.80
CA GLN A 79 6.50 13.82 -4.84
C GLN A 79 6.83 12.48 -5.51
N LYS A 80 8.08 12.26 -5.91
CA LYS A 80 8.53 10.97 -6.49
C LYS A 80 8.29 9.81 -5.53
N SER A 81 8.64 9.97 -4.26
CA SER A 81 8.43 8.94 -3.23
C SER A 81 6.95 8.63 -3.01
N ALA A 82 6.09 9.65 -3.03
CA ALA A 82 4.64 9.47 -2.95
C ALA A 82 4.09 8.72 -4.17
N ASP A 83 4.53 9.07 -5.37
CA ASP A 83 4.12 8.41 -6.62
C ASP A 83 4.59 6.95 -6.66
N GLU A 84 5.83 6.67 -6.27
CA GLU A 84 6.37 5.32 -6.14
C GLU A 84 5.60 4.48 -5.11
N THR A 85 5.32 5.06 -3.94
CA THR A 85 4.53 4.41 -2.88
C THR A 85 3.13 4.06 -3.39
N ARG A 86 2.47 4.99 -4.08
CA ARG A 86 1.15 4.77 -4.66
C ARG A 86 1.17 3.70 -5.75
N ALA A 87 2.17 3.71 -6.63
CA ALA A 87 2.33 2.70 -7.67
C ALA A 87 2.60 1.31 -7.08
N ASN A 88 3.41 1.22 -6.01
CA ASN A 88 3.65 -0.04 -5.30
C ASN A 88 2.38 -0.57 -4.65
N ALA A 89 1.64 0.27 -3.93
CA ALA A 89 0.38 -0.11 -3.29
C ALA A 89 -0.67 -0.60 -4.32
N HIS A 90 -0.77 0.05 -5.49
CA HIS A 90 -1.66 -0.41 -6.55
C HIS A 90 -1.25 -1.80 -7.10
N ARG A 91 0.04 -2.01 -7.37
CA ARG A 91 0.54 -3.31 -7.85
C ARG A 91 0.32 -4.42 -6.82
N GLU A 92 0.58 -4.15 -5.55
CA GLU A 92 0.37 -5.10 -4.46
C GLU A 92 -1.11 -5.44 -4.29
N ALA A 93 -2.00 -4.43 -4.35
CA ALA A 93 -3.44 -4.66 -4.31
C ALA A 93 -3.94 -5.52 -5.49
N GLU A 94 -3.43 -5.29 -6.71
CA GLU A 94 -3.75 -6.11 -7.88
C GLU A 94 -3.28 -7.56 -7.72
N LEU A 95 -2.09 -7.77 -7.15
CA LEU A 95 -1.57 -9.11 -6.86
C LEU A 95 -2.44 -9.83 -5.82
N ILE A 96 -2.77 -9.17 -4.71
CA ILE A 96 -3.64 -9.72 -3.67
C ILE A 96 -5.01 -10.09 -4.26
N LEU A 97 -5.62 -9.21 -5.06
CA LEU A 97 -6.90 -9.49 -5.72
C LEU A 97 -6.80 -10.69 -6.67
N ARG A 98 -5.71 -10.81 -7.41
CA ARG A 98 -5.49 -11.92 -8.33
C ARG A 98 -5.31 -13.24 -7.57
N GLU A 99 -4.52 -13.24 -6.51
CA GLU A 99 -4.29 -14.41 -5.67
C GLU A 99 -5.58 -14.85 -4.97
N ALA A 100 -6.33 -13.91 -4.38
CA ALA A 100 -7.62 -14.20 -3.76
C ALA A 100 -8.62 -14.80 -4.74
N ARG A 101 -8.66 -14.32 -5.99
CA ARG A 101 -9.51 -14.89 -7.05
C ARG A 101 -9.09 -16.31 -7.42
N LEU A 102 -7.80 -16.57 -7.55
CA LEU A 102 -7.28 -17.91 -7.85
C LEU A 102 -7.59 -18.89 -6.72
N GLN A 103 -7.39 -18.48 -5.47
CA GLN A 103 -7.71 -19.31 -4.30
C GLN A 103 -9.22 -19.58 -4.21
N ALA A 104 -10.06 -18.57 -4.44
CA ALA A 104 -11.52 -18.73 -4.44
C ALA A 104 -11.97 -19.72 -5.52
N GLU A 105 -11.40 -19.63 -6.73
CA GLU A 105 -11.69 -20.56 -7.83
C GLU A 105 -11.26 -21.99 -7.48
N GLN A 106 -10.08 -22.17 -6.89
CA GLN A 106 -9.60 -23.47 -6.43
C GLN A 106 -10.54 -24.08 -5.38
N ILE A 107 -10.91 -23.31 -4.36
CA ILE A 107 -11.85 -23.76 -3.31
C ILE A 107 -13.19 -24.16 -3.93
N HIS A 108 -13.69 -23.39 -4.91
CA HIS A 108 -14.94 -23.70 -5.59
C HIS A 108 -14.84 -25.03 -6.36
N GLN A 109 -13.77 -25.22 -7.13
CA GLN A 109 -13.54 -26.45 -7.90
C GLN A 109 -13.40 -27.68 -6.98
N GLU A 110 -12.66 -27.55 -5.88
CA GLU A 110 -12.53 -28.62 -4.88
C GLU A 110 -13.87 -28.97 -4.23
N ALA A 111 -14.66 -27.95 -3.89
CA ALA A 111 -16.00 -28.15 -3.32
C ALA A 111 -16.95 -28.83 -4.32
N GLU A 112 -16.91 -28.45 -5.59
CA GLU A 112 -17.71 -29.09 -6.64
C GLU A 112 -17.29 -30.53 -6.88
N ALA A 113 -15.99 -30.81 -6.95
CA ALA A 113 -15.47 -32.16 -7.10
C ALA A 113 -15.90 -33.05 -5.93
N ARG A 114 -15.79 -32.55 -4.69
CA ARG A 114 -16.24 -33.26 -3.49
C ARG A 114 -17.75 -33.47 -3.47
N ARG A 115 -18.54 -32.49 -3.93
CA ARG A 115 -19.99 -32.63 -4.08
C ARG A 115 -20.34 -33.75 -5.07
N GLN A 116 -19.66 -33.82 -6.21
CA GLN A 116 -19.88 -34.87 -7.20
C GLN A 116 -19.53 -36.25 -6.65
N GLN A 117 -18.40 -36.38 -5.94
CA GLN A 117 -18.01 -37.63 -5.27
C GLN A 117 -19.07 -38.09 -4.26
N LEU A 118 -19.56 -37.18 -3.41
CA LEU A 118 -20.61 -37.49 -2.43
C LEU A 118 -21.90 -37.96 -3.11
N LEU A 119 -22.30 -37.35 -4.23
CA LEU A 119 -23.48 -37.79 -4.98
C LEU A 119 -23.31 -39.22 -5.53
N GLN A 120 -22.13 -39.54 -6.06
CA GLN A 120 -21.82 -40.90 -6.53
C GLN A 120 -21.83 -41.91 -5.38
N GLU A 121 -21.28 -41.55 -4.21
CA GLU A 121 -21.32 -42.39 -3.02
C GLU A 121 -22.76 -42.64 -2.53
N ILE A 122 -23.61 -41.60 -2.52
CA ILE A 122 -25.03 -41.72 -2.17
C ILE A 122 -25.73 -42.67 -3.14
N GLU A 123 -25.54 -42.52 -4.45
CA GLU A 123 -26.16 -43.40 -5.44
C GLU A 123 -25.70 -44.86 -5.27
N ALA A 124 -24.41 -45.09 -5.04
CA ALA A 124 -23.88 -46.43 -4.79
C ALA A 124 -24.47 -47.06 -3.51
N LEU A 125 -24.63 -46.26 -2.43
CA LEU A 125 -25.28 -46.72 -1.20
C LEU A 125 -26.75 -47.05 -1.40
N GLU A 126 -27.48 -46.23 -2.18
CA GLU A 126 -28.87 -46.54 -2.52
C GLU A 126 -29.00 -47.83 -3.32
N GLN A 127 -28.13 -48.05 -4.30
CA GLN A 127 -28.11 -49.29 -5.08
C GLN A 127 -27.84 -50.50 -4.19
N ARG A 128 -26.82 -50.42 -3.30
CA ARG A 128 -26.54 -51.49 -2.32
C ARG A 128 -27.73 -51.77 -1.42
N LYS A 129 -28.40 -50.73 -0.90
CA LYS A 129 -29.61 -50.86 -0.09
C LYS A 129 -30.72 -51.59 -0.87
N ARG A 130 -30.97 -51.21 -2.12
CA ARG A 130 -31.99 -51.84 -2.97
C ARG A 130 -31.67 -53.31 -3.21
N SER A 131 -30.43 -53.66 -3.54
CA SER A 131 -30.01 -55.05 -3.74
C SER A 131 -30.18 -55.88 -2.48
N ALA A 132 -29.73 -55.39 -1.32
CA ALA A 132 -29.87 -56.09 -0.04
C ALA A 132 -31.36 -56.34 0.33
N LEU A 133 -32.25 -55.37 0.06
CA LEU A 133 -33.69 -55.55 0.28
C LEU A 133 -34.30 -56.61 -0.66
N LEU A 134 -33.87 -56.64 -1.93
CA LEU A 134 -34.31 -57.66 -2.88
C LEU A 134 -33.82 -59.06 -2.51
N GLU A 135 -32.53 -59.18 -2.13
CA GLU A 135 -31.93 -60.42 -1.65
C GLU A 135 -32.67 -60.95 -0.42
N LEU A 136 -32.90 -60.10 0.59
CA LEU A 136 -33.65 -60.47 1.79
C LEU A 136 -35.07 -60.91 1.45
N ARG A 137 -35.78 -60.18 0.58
CA ARG A 137 -37.12 -60.54 0.13
C ARG A 137 -37.13 -61.91 -0.56
N SER A 138 -36.16 -62.16 -1.42
CA SER A 138 -36.05 -63.44 -2.14
C SER A 138 -35.79 -64.61 -1.18
N LEU A 139 -34.95 -64.40 -0.17
CA LEU A 139 -34.65 -65.39 0.86
C LEU A 139 -35.88 -65.70 1.72
N LEU A 140 -36.62 -64.68 2.13
CA LEU A 140 -37.86 -64.86 2.90
C LEU A 140 -38.94 -65.60 2.09
N LEU A 141 -39.11 -65.27 0.81
CA LEU A 141 -40.04 -65.98 -0.07
C LEU A 141 -39.64 -67.44 -0.28
N ALA A 142 -38.35 -67.71 -0.46
CA ALA A 142 -37.85 -69.08 -0.58
C ALA A 142 -38.10 -69.89 0.70
N HIS A 143 -37.90 -69.30 1.88
CA HIS A 143 -38.23 -69.95 3.15
C HIS A 143 -39.73 -70.19 3.33
N LEU A 144 -40.59 -69.24 2.93
CA LEU A 144 -42.05 -69.44 2.95
C LEU A 144 -42.47 -70.59 2.02
N GLN A 145 -41.96 -70.62 0.79
CA GLN A 145 -42.22 -71.71 -0.16
C GLN A 145 -41.73 -73.07 0.33
N ALA A 146 -40.66 -73.12 1.13
CA ALA A 146 -40.21 -74.37 1.74
C ALA A 146 -41.14 -74.86 2.85
N LEU A 147 -41.87 -73.96 3.52
CA LEU A 147 -42.80 -74.29 4.62
C LEU A 147 -44.19 -74.71 4.12
N GLU A 148 -44.68 -74.16 3.01
CA GLU A 148 -45.98 -74.51 2.42
C GLU A 148 -46.16 -76.03 2.14
N PRO A 149 -45.19 -76.77 1.57
CA PRO A 149 -45.27 -78.22 1.38
C PRO A 149 -45.33 -78.99 2.70
N LEU A 150 -44.58 -78.53 3.73
CA LEU A 150 -44.51 -79.16 5.05
C LEU A 150 -45.83 -79.03 5.83
N GLU A 151 -46.55 -77.92 5.67
CA GLU A 151 -47.90 -77.78 6.22
C GLU A 151 -48.91 -78.60 5.45
N LEU A 152 -48.83 -78.66 4.11
CA LEU A 152 -49.72 -79.49 3.30
C LEU A 152 -49.58 -80.99 3.61
N ASP A 153 -48.34 -81.49 3.74
CA ASP A 153 -48.06 -82.87 4.12
C ASP A 153 -48.51 -83.19 5.55
N ARG A 154 -48.34 -82.24 6.49
CA ARG A 154 -48.85 -82.41 7.86
C ARG A 154 -50.38 -82.38 7.92
N LEU A 155 -51.03 -81.51 7.16
CA LEU A 155 -52.49 -81.43 7.09
C LEU A 155 -53.07 -82.66 6.37
N HIS A 156 -52.41 -83.16 5.33
CA HIS A 156 -52.77 -84.43 4.68
C HIS A 156 -52.58 -85.62 5.64
N ALA A 157 -51.46 -85.73 6.34
CA ALA A 157 -51.23 -86.80 7.32
C ALA A 157 -52.22 -86.73 8.50
N ALA A 158 -52.57 -85.53 8.97
CA ALA A 158 -53.58 -85.33 10.01
C ALA A 158 -55.00 -85.64 9.52
N ALA A 159 -55.33 -85.33 8.26
CA ALA A 159 -56.60 -85.70 7.63
C ALA A 159 -56.69 -87.23 7.41
N GLU A 160 -55.63 -87.88 6.95
CA GLU A 160 -55.54 -89.34 6.82
C GLU A 160 -55.66 -90.04 8.18
N SER A 161 -55.05 -89.51 9.25
CA SER A 161 -55.22 -90.06 10.60
C SER A 161 -56.61 -89.80 11.18
N ALA A 162 -57.25 -88.68 10.81
CA ALA A 162 -58.60 -88.34 11.26
C ALA A 162 -59.71 -89.10 10.50
N VAL A 163 -59.43 -89.66 9.32
CA VAL A 163 -60.35 -90.53 8.57
C VAL A 163 -60.38 -91.97 9.12
N LEU A 164 -59.48 -92.32 10.05
CA LEU A 164 -59.53 -93.58 10.79
C LEU A 164 -60.08 -93.42 12.22
N PRO A 165 -61.41 -93.33 12.37
CA PRO A 165 -62.04 -93.87 13.56
C PRO A 165 -63.13 -94.89 13.18
N ALA A 166 -63.14 -95.97 13.96
CA ALA A 166 -64.22 -96.95 14.09
C ALA A 166 -64.51 -97.81 12.84
N MET A 167 -64.31 -99.11 12.98
CA MET A 167 -65.41 -100.01 13.37
C MET A 167 -64.85 -101.41 13.71
N PRO A 168 -65.60 -102.22 14.48
CA PRO A 168 -65.13 -103.24 15.41
C PRO A 168 -65.38 -104.67 14.88
N GLU A 169 -65.36 -105.63 15.82
CA GLU A 169 -65.89 -107.01 15.72
C GLU A 169 -64.97 -108.03 15.03
N ALA A 170 -64.92 -109.30 15.41
CA ALA A 170 -65.50 -110.09 16.50
C ALA A 170 -64.83 -111.48 16.45
N GLU A 171 -65.14 -112.28 17.48
CA GLU A 171 -64.89 -113.72 17.69
C GLU A 171 -63.59 -114.13 18.38
#